data_AF-A0A3D2DM72-F1
#
_entry.id   AF-A0A3D2DM72-F1
#
_cell.length_a   1.000
_cell.length_b   1.000
_cell.length_c   1.000
_cell.angle_alpha   90.00
_cell.angle_beta   90.00
_cell.angle_gamma   90.00
#
_symmetry.space_group_name_H-M   'P 1'
#
loop_
_entity.id
_entity.type
_entity.pdbx_description
1 polymer ?
#
loop_
_entity_poly.entity_id
_entity_poly.type
_entity_poly.pdbx_seq_one_letter_code
_entity_poly.pdbx_strand_id
1 'polypeptide(L)' 'LQQLDMESNGKSVNRFGEPVDYPTGPVIFGEPGTNGQHSFYQLLHQGTDIVPLQFIGFRNSQLANDVTIQDSTSQQ' A
#
# COMPACT_ATOMS: atom_id res chain seq x y z
N LEU A 1 0.86 -5.50 1.23
CA LEU A 1 -0.51 -5.13 0.76
C LEU A 1 -0.72 -5.48 -0.70
N GLN A 2 0.24 -5.18 -1.60
CA GLN A 2 0.12 -5.52 -3.03
C GLN A 2 -0.30 -6.97 -3.26
N GLN A 3 0.45 -7.93 -2.71
CA GLN A 3 0.11 -9.35 -2.84
C GLN A 3 -1.29 -9.65 -2.28
N LEU A 4 -1.57 -9.23 -1.03
CA LEU A 4 -2.85 -9.48 -0.38
C LEU A 4 -4.05 -9.01 -1.23
N ASP A 5 -4.04 -7.78 -1.71
CA ASP A 5 -5.20 -7.22 -2.44
C ASP A 5 -5.23 -7.69 -3.89
N MET A 6 -4.13 -7.47 -4.63
CA MET A 6 -4.09 -7.72 -6.07
C MET A 6 -4.21 -9.21 -6.39
N GLU A 7 -3.60 -10.10 -5.61
CA GLU A 7 -3.74 -11.56 -5.81
C GLU A 7 -5.14 -12.08 -5.43
N SER A 8 -5.75 -11.49 -4.40
CA SER A 8 -7.08 -11.89 -3.94
C SER A 8 -8.18 -11.40 -4.88
N ASN A 9 -8.12 -10.12 -5.28
CA ASN A 9 -9.21 -9.41 -5.93
C ASN A 9 -8.97 -9.12 -7.42
N GLY A 10 -7.77 -9.34 -7.93
CA GLY A 10 -7.44 -9.24 -9.37
C GLY A 10 -8.03 -10.41 -10.18
N LYS A 11 -9.36 -10.50 -10.23
CA LYS A 11 -10.10 -11.61 -10.82
C LYS A 11 -11.04 -11.12 -11.91
N SER A 12 -11.24 -11.93 -12.94
CA SER A 12 -12.10 -11.64 -14.10
C SER A 12 -13.38 -12.48 -14.15
N VAL A 13 -13.59 -13.38 -13.19
CA VAL A 13 -14.77 -14.25 -13.11
C VAL A 13 -15.37 -14.23 -11.71
N ASN A 14 -16.69 -14.35 -11.62
CA ASN A 14 -17.43 -14.43 -10.37
C ASN A 14 -17.40 -15.86 -9.78
N ARG A 15 -18.06 -16.07 -8.63
CA ARG A 15 -18.11 -17.37 -7.95
C ARG A 15 -18.88 -18.46 -8.71
N PHE A 16 -19.67 -18.07 -9.71
CA PHE A 16 -20.41 -18.98 -10.60
C PHE A 16 -19.61 -19.30 -11.88
N GLY A 17 -18.41 -18.76 -12.05
CA GLY A 17 -17.55 -18.97 -13.23
C GLY A 17 -17.90 -18.06 -14.41
N GLU A 18 -18.76 -17.07 -14.23
CA GLU A 18 -19.16 -16.13 -15.28
C GLU A 18 -18.21 -14.92 -15.30
N PRO A 19 -17.89 -14.37 -16.48
CA PRO A 19 -17.14 -13.11 -16.58
C PRO A 19 -17.84 -11.96 -15.85
N VAL A 20 -17.07 -11.12 -15.17
CA VAL A 20 -17.58 -9.88 -14.54
C VAL A 20 -17.55 -8.71 -15.54
N ASP A 21 -18.53 -7.81 -15.44
CA ASP A 21 -18.68 -6.61 -16.28
C ASP A 21 -18.30 -5.31 -15.56
N TYR A 22 -17.67 -5.42 -14.40
CA TYR A 22 -17.23 -4.30 -13.56
C TYR A 22 -15.75 -4.40 -13.18
N PRO A 23 -15.10 -3.28 -12.82
CA PRO A 23 -13.73 -3.29 -12.32
C PRO A 23 -13.59 -4.06 -11.00
N THR A 24 -12.58 -4.92 -10.88
CA THR A 24 -12.27 -5.67 -9.65
C THR A 24 -11.10 -5.05 -8.89
N GLY A 25 -10.13 -5.84 -8.40
CA GLY A 25 -9.02 -5.35 -7.57
C GLY A 25 -8.18 -4.26 -8.28
N PRO A 26 -7.90 -3.12 -7.62
CA PRO A 26 -7.08 -2.06 -8.20
C PRO A 26 -5.59 -2.41 -8.15
N VAL A 27 -4.77 -1.66 -8.90
CA VAL A 27 -3.32 -1.67 -8.71
C VAL A 27 -2.99 -0.95 -7.40
N ILE A 28 -2.24 -1.62 -6.52
CA ILE A 28 -1.73 -1.04 -5.28
C ILE A 28 -0.26 -0.68 -5.47
N PHE A 29 0.11 0.56 -5.17
CA PHE A 29 1.49 1.01 -5.18
C PHE A 29 1.75 1.98 -4.02
N GLY A 30 3.02 2.19 -3.70
CA GLY A 30 3.43 3.12 -2.66
C GLY A 30 4.82 2.80 -2.12
N GLU A 31 5.36 3.75 -1.37
CA GLU A 31 6.64 3.66 -0.68
C GLU A 31 6.50 4.28 0.71
N PRO A 32 7.34 3.90 1.69
CA PRO A 32 7.42 4.62 2.95
C PRO A 32 7.69 6.11 2.74
N GLY A 33 7.05 6.96 3.55
CA GLY A 33 7.43 8.36 3.65
C GLY A 33 8.79 8.52 4.34
N THR A 34 9.64 9.51 4.01
CA THR A 34 9.46 10.64 3.07
C THR A 34 9.98 10.36 1.65
N ASN A 35 10.53 9.17 1.37
CA ASN A 35 11.15 8.85 0.08
C ASN A 35 10.18 9.04 -1.10
N GLY A 36 8.94 8.58 -0.95
CA GLY A 36 7.91 8.75 -1.98
C GLY A 36 7.62 10.21 -2.36
N GLN A 37 7.89 11.17 -1.45
CA GLN A 37 7.71 12.61 -1.72
C GLN A 37 8.63 13.11 -2.83
N HIS A 38 9.81 12.50 -2.98
CA HIS A 38 10.80 12.85 -4.01
C HIS A 38 10.74 11.93 -5.24
N SER A 39 9.75 11.04 -5.32
CA SER A 39 9.58 10.10 -6.43
C SER A 39 8.33 10.45 -7.26
N PHE A 40 7.14 10.15 -6.74
CA PHE A 40 5.89 10.23 -7.52
C PHE A 40 4.84 11.21 -6.98
N TYR A 41 5.11 11.89 -5.84
CA TYR A 41 4.15 12.85 -5.27
C TYR A 41 3.86 14.05 -6.18
N GLN A 42 4.80 14.40 -7.05
CA GLN A 42 4.57 15.42 -8.08
C GLN A 42 3.37 15.06 -8.98
N LEU A 43 3.27 13.78 -9.40
CA LEU A 43 2.14 13.28 -10.17
C LEU A 43 0.86 13.29 -9.33
N LEU A 44 0.93 12.92 -8.05
CA LEU A 44 -0.25 12.92 -7.18
C LEU A 44 -0.82 14.32 -6.94
N HIS A 45 0.03 15.35 -6.95
CA HIS A 45 -0.39 16.73 -6.69
C HIS A 45 -0.82 17.51 -7.94
N GLN A 46 -0.16 17.28 -9.07
CA GLN A 46 -0.38 18.07 -10.29
C GLN A 46 -0.73 17.22 -11.53
N GLY A 47 -0.85 15.91 -11.37
CA GLY A 47 -1.31 15.02 -12.42
C GLY A 47 -2.79 15.24 -12.76
N THR A 48 -3.19 14.65 -13.87
CA THR A 48 -4.55 14.81 -14.42
C THR A 48 -5.53 13.75 -13.91
N ASP A 49 -5.02 12.66 -13.34
CA ASP A 49 -5.83 11.53 -12.88
C ASP A 49 -6.07 11.60 -11.36
N ILE A 50 -7.24 11.09 -10.95
CA ILE A 50 -7.57 10.92 -9.53
C ILE A 50 -6.96 9.60 -9.05
N VAL A 51 -6.04 9.69 -8.10
CA VAL A 51 -5.43 8.52 -7.45
C VAL A 51 -5.87 8.48 -5.97
N PRO A 52 -6.66 7.49 -5.55
CA PRO A 52 -7.00 7.31 -4.14
C PRO A 52 -5.76 7.00 -3.29
N LEU A 53 -5.64 7.65 -2.12
CA LEU A 53 -4.48 7.51 -1.24
C LEU A 53 -4.89 7.09 0.17
N GLN A 54 -4.08 6.24 0.81
CA GLN A 54 -4.17 5.92 2.23
C GLN A 54 -2.85 6.26 2.91
N PHE A 55 -2.90 7.19 3.87
CA PHE A 55 -1.74 7.53 4.71
C PHE A 55 -1.79 6.74 6.01
N ILE A 56 -0.68 6.11 6.36
CA ILE A 56 -0.51 5.37 7.61
C ILE A 56 0.66 6.00 8.35
N GLY A 57 0.44 6.41 9.59
CA GLY A 57 1.45 7.04 10.44
C GLY A 57 1.22 6.74 11.91
N PHE A 58 2.29 6.82 12.69
CA PHE A 58 2.26 6.59 14.14
C PHE A 58 2.47 7.90 14.88
N ARG A 59 1.75 8.10 15.98
CA ARG A 59 1.85 9.33 16.79
C ARG A 59 3.20 9.46 17.50
N ASN A 60 3.73 8.34 17.99
CA ASN A 60 4.99 8.29 18.75
C ASN A 60 5.98 7.40 18.00
N SER A 61 7.24 7.83 17.95
CA SER A 61 8.32 7.00 17.43
C SER A 61 8.71 5.92 18.43
N GLN A 62 9.06 4.72 17.94
CA GLN A 62 9.59 3.64 18.76
C GLN A 62 11.10 3.76 19.01
N LEU A 63 11.79 4.75 18.43
CA LEU A 63 13.25 4.93 18.59
C LEU A 63 13.70 5.04 20.06
N ALA A 64 12.84 5.51 20.96
CA ALA A 64 13.15 5.59 22.40
C ALA A 64 12.96 4.27 23.16
N ASN A 65 12.28 3.29 22.57
CA ASN A 65 11.85 2.04 23.21
C ASN A 65 12.09 0.83 22.28
N ASP A 66 13.24 0.75 21.61
CA ASP A 66 13.57 -0.41 20.80
C ASP A 66 13.73 -1.63 21.73
N VAL A 67 12.77 -2.56 21.67
CA VAL A 67 12.73 -3.72 22.55
C VAL A 67 13.38 -4.90 21.83
N THR A 68 14.44 -5.45 22.41
CA THR A 68 15.03 -6.71 21.93
C THR A 68 14.09 -7.87 22.29
N ILE A 69 13.58 -8.56 21.28
CA ILE A 69 12.79 -9.79 21.44
C ILE A 69 13.51 -10.92 20.72
N GLN A 70 13.91 -11.96 21.45
CA GLN A 70 14.61 -13.13 20.90
C GLN A 70 15.84 -12.72 20.05
N ASP A 71 16.66 -11.81 20.60
CA ASP A 71 17.84 -11.23 19.96
C ASP A 71 17.59 -10.46 18.64
N SER A 72 16.31 -10.21 18.30
CA SER A 72 15.88 -9.37 17.17
C SER A 72 15.40 -8.00 17.64
N THR A 73 15.63 -6.98 16.81
CA THR A 73 15.22 -5.58 17.07
C THR A 73 14.46 -5.04 15.87
N SER A 74 13.68 -3.99 16.07
CA SER A 74 12.95 -3.33 14.96
C SER A 74 13.85 -2.59 13.96
N GLN A 75 15.14 -2.44 14.29
CA GLN A 75 16.16 -1.76 13.47
C GLN A 75 17.07 -2.70 12.66
N GLN A 76 16.91 -4.02 12.81
CA GLN A 76 17.67 -5.03 12.05
C GLN A 76 16.90 -5.53 10.84
#